data_AF-A0A3B9ZLG5-F1
#
_entry.id   AF-A0A3B9ZLG5-F1
#
_cell.length_a   1.000
_cell.length_b   1.000
_cell.length_c   1.000
_cell.angle_alpha   90.00
_cell.angle_beta   90.00
_cell.angle_gamma   90.00
#
_symmetry.space_group_name_H-M   'P 1'
#
loop_
_entity.id
_entity.type
_entity.pdbx_description
1 polymer ?
#
loop_
_entity_poly.entity_id
_entity_poly.type
_entity_poly.pdbx_seq_one_letter_code
_entity_poly.pdbx_strand_id
1 'polypeptide(L)' 'FTNKKLILATGVSFFLQMAVVYIPFLQKIFKTEALGIFDWVLVVGISSFPLWAMEIVKLINRKRNFLKGL' A
#
# COMPACT_ATOMS: atom_id res chain seq x y z
N PHE A 1 7.08 9.87 -10.98
CA PHE A 1 6.43 8.61 -11.42
C PHE A 1 6.99 8.19 -12.77
N THR A 2 8.24 7.71 -12.80
CA THR A 2 8.97 7.50 -14.07
C THR A 2 8.74 6.10 -14.65
N ASN A 3 8.45 5.10 -13.80
CA ASN A 3 8.23 3.73 -14.24
C ASN A 3 6.74 3.44 -14.48
N LYS A 4 6.29 3.63 -15.72
CA LYS A 4 4.91 3.38 -16.16
C LYS A 4 4.47 1.94 -15.95
N LYS A 5 5.38 0.95 -16.08
CA LYS A 5 5.06 -0.47 -15.87
C LYS A 5 4.68 -0.75 -14.42
N LEU A 6 5.42 -0.18 -13.47
CA LEU A 6 5.13 -0.30 -12.04
C LEU A 6 3.75 0.27 -11.70
N ILE A 7 3.43 1.46 -12.22
CA ILE A 7 2.14 2.12 -11.97
C ILE A 7 0.98 1.27 -12.52
N LEU A 8 1.15 0.74 -13.74
CA LEU A 8 0.14 -0.11 -14.35
C LEU A 8 -0.05 -1.42 -13.56
N ALA A 9 1.03 -2.07 -13.16
CA ALA A 9 0.97 -3.27 -12.34
C ALA A 9 0.27 -3.01 -11.00
N THR A 10 0.62 -1.94 -10.30
CA THR A 10 -0.04 -1.56 -9.04
C THR A 10 -1.52 -1.27 -9.23
N GLY A 11 -1.90 -0.56 -10.30
CA GLY A 11 -3.30 -0.29 -10.63
C GLY A 11 -4.09 -1.59 -10.89
N VAL A 12 -3.55 -2.49 -11.72
CA VAL A 12 -4.17 -3.79 -11.99
C VAL A 12 -4.33 -4.62 -10.72
N SER A 13 -3.30 -4.69 -9.87
CA SER A 13 -3.38 -5.39 -8.58
C SER A 13 -4.46 -4.79 -7.68
N PHE A 14 -4.57 -3.46 -7.63
CA PHE A 14 -5.62 -2.79 -6.85
C PHE A 14 -7.02 -3.17 -7.34
N PHE A 15 -7.28 -3.15 -8.64
CA PHE A 15 -8.59 -3.54 -9.18
C PHE A 15 -8.92 -5.02 -8.94
N LEU A 16 -7.93 -5.91 -9.06
CA LEU A 16 -8.10 -7.32 -8.71
C LEU A 16 -8.44 -7.50 -7.23
N GLN A 17 -7.78 -6.75 -6.33
CA GLN A 17 -8.08 -6.75 -4.90
C GLN A 17 -9.55 -6.35 -4.65
N MET A 18 -10.01 -5.28 -5.29
CA MET A 18 -11.40 -4.81 -5.19
C MET A 18 -12.39 -5.85 -5.73
N ALA A 19 -12.06 -6.51 -6.84
CA ALA A 19 -12.88 -7.58 -7.40
C ALA A 19 -13.05 -8.73 -6.41
N VAL A 20 -11.98 -9.16 -5.74
CA VAL A 20 -12.05 -10.22 -4.73
C VAL A 20 -12.90 -9.81 -3.53
N VAL A 21 -12.79 -8.55 -3.08
CA VAL A 21 -13.53 -8.03 -1.92
C VAL A 21 -15.03 -7.84 -2.19
N TYR A 22 -15.46 -7.54 -3.42
CA TYR A 22 -16.85 -7.17 -3.71
C TYR A 22 -17.63 -8.12 -4.62
N ILE A 23 -16.96 -9.01 -5.36
CA ILE A 23 -17.66 -9.97 -6.24
C ILE A 23 -18.02 -11.22 -5.41
N PRO A 24 -19.30 -11.57 -5.25
CA PRO A 24 -19.73 -12.64 -4.35
C PRO A 24 -19.21 -14.04 -4.76
N PHE A 25 -18.96 -14.27 -6.05
CA PHE A 25 -18.31 -15.50 -6.52
C PHE A 25 -16.86 -15.60 -6.01
N LEU A 26 -16.10 -14.51 -6.10
CA LEU A 26 -14.71 -14.47 -5.65
C LEU A 26 -14.62 -14.46 -4.12
N GLN A 27 -15.53 -13.76 -3.44
CA GLN A 27 -15.62 -13.78 -1.97
C GLN A 27 -15.74 -15.19 -1.40
N LYS A 28 -16.52 -16.08 -2.04
CA LYS A 28 -16.64 -17.48 -1.60
C LYS A 28 -15.35 -18.28 -1.77
N ILE A 29 -14.61 -18.02 -2.85
CA ILE A 29 -13.35 -18.74 -3.16
C ILE A 29 -12.22 -18.25 -2.25
N PHE A 30 -12.09 -16.94 -2.12
CA PHE A 30 -11.02 -16.28 -1.36
C PHE A 30 -11.38 -16.07 0.11
N LYS A 31 -12.61 -16.42 0.52
CA LYS A 31 -13.14 -16.28 1.88
C LYS A 31 -13.02 -14.84 2.40
N THR A 32 -13.36 -13.88 1.54
CA THR A 32 -13.34 -12.46 1.87
C THR A 32 -14.75 -11.94 2.13
N GLU A 33 -14.86 -10.94 3.00
CA GLU A 33 -16.11 -10.27 3.29
C GLU A 33 -16.09 -8.83 2.79
N ALA A 34 -17.27 -8.27 2.54
CA ALA A 34 -17.39 -6.88 2.13
C ALA A 34 -17.02 -5.96 3.29
N LEU A 35 -15.96 -5.18 3.11
CA LEU A 35 -15.47 -4.24 4.12
C LEU A 35 -16.46 -3.07 4.29
N GLY A 36 -16.80 -2.78 5.55
CA GLY A 36 -17.54 -1.59 5.93
C GLY A 36 -16.66 -0.34 5.87
N ILE A 37 -17.29 0.84 5.98
CA ILE A 37 -16.59 2.14 5.94
C ILE A 37 -15.55 2.25 7.06
N PHE A 38 -15.86 1.75 8.27
CA PHE A 38 -14.92 1.75 9.39
C PHE A 38 -13.71 0.85 9.13
N ASP A 39 -13.92 -0.32 8.54
CA ASP A 39 -12.83 -1.25 8.22
C ASP A 39 -11.89 -0.64 7.17
N TRP A 40 -12.45 0.08 6.19
CA TRP A 40 -11.64 0.83 5.22
C TRP A 40 -10.75 1.88 5.88
N VAL A 41 -11.27 2.62 6.87
CA VAL A 41 -10.46 3.59 7.63
C VAL A 41 -9.31 2.89 8.34
N LEU A 42 -9.57 1.74 8.98
CA LEU A 42 -8.53 0.95 9.65
C LEU A 42 -7.50 0.43 8.65
N VAL A 43 -7.92 -0.12 7.52
CA VAL A 43 -7.03 -0.62 6.46
C VAL A 43 -6.13 0.49 5.94
N VAL A 44 -6.68 1.67 5.63
CA VAL A 44 -5.89 2.82 5.18
C VAL A 44 -4.94 3.30 6.27
N GLY A 45 -5.41 3.37 7.52
CA GLY A 45 -4.59 3.75 8.66
C GLY A 45 -3.38 2.83 8.83
N ILE A 46 -3.60 1.51 8.86
CA ILE A 46 -2.54 0.51 9.06
C ILE A 46 -1.61 0.45 7.84
N SER A 47 -2.15 0.46 6.62
CA SER A 47 -1.35 0.41 5.38
C SER A 47 -0.52 1.66 5.13
N SER A 48 -0.78 2.76 5.84
CA SER A 48 0.08 3.96 5.81
C SER A 48 1.40 3.76 6.56
N PHE A 49 1.51 2.75 7.44
CA PHE A 49 2.69 2.52 8.27
C PHE A 49 4.02 2.39 7.48
N PRO A 50 4.11 1.62 6.38
CA PRO A 50 5.35 1.53 5.60
C PRO A 50 5.78 2.87 4.98
N LEU A 51 4.83 3.77 4.66
CA LEU A 51 5.15 5.10 4.15
C LEU A 51 5.92 5.91 5.20
N TRP A 52 5.41 5.93 6.43
CA TRP A 52 6.07 6.59 7.56
C TRP A 52 7.41 5.95 7.89
N ALA A 53 7.48 4.61 7.91
CA ALA A 53 8.72 3.89 8.15
C ALA A 53 9.80 4.25 7.11
N MET A 54 9.43 4.29 5.83
CA MET A 54 10.36 4.65 4.75
C MET A 54 10.80 6.12 4.81
N GLU A 55 9.91 7.02 5.21
CA GLU A 55 10.26 8.43 5.36
C GLU A 55 11.25 8.64 6.52
N ILE A 56 11.06 7.95 7.64
CA ILE A 56 12.02 7.92 8.76
C ILE A 56 13.38 7.38 8.30
N VAL A 57 13.39 6.27 7.55
CA VAL A 57 14.63 5.69 7.01
C VAL A 57 15.36 6.68 6.10
N LYS A 58 14.64 7.39 5.21
CA LYS A 58 15.24 8.45 4.38
C LYS A 58 15.83 9.57 5.22
N LEU A 59 15.13 10.03 6.26
CA LEU A 59 15.60 11.11 7.14
C LEU A 59 16.90 10.72 7.85
N ILE A 60 16.98 9.51 8.39
CA ILE A 60 18.19 8.96 9.02
C ILE A 60 19.33 8.85 8.00
N ASN A 61 19.06 8.31 6.80
CA ASN A 61 20.07 8.17 5.75
C ASN A 61 20.59 9.54 5.26
N ARG A 62 19.72 10.54 5.15
CA ARG A 62 20.11 11.90 4.73
C ARG A 62 21.02 12.56 5.75
N LYS A 63 20.72 12.42 7.05
CA LYS A 63 21.61 12.87 8.13
C LYS A 63 22.96 12.16 8.12
N ARG A 64 22.96 10.84 7.89
CA ARG A 64 24.20 10.03 7.82
C ARG A 64 25.07 10.40 6.61
N ASN A 65 24.48 10.63 5.45
CA ASN A 65 25.22 11.03 4.24
C ASN A 65 25.82 12.44 4.38
N PHE A 66 25.13 13.37 5.05
CA PHE A 66 25.66 14.70 5.34
C PHE A 66 26.88 14.65 6.27
N LEU A 67 26.83 13.84 7.33
CA LEU A 67 27.95 13.68 8.28
C LEU A 67 29.16 12.94 7.69
N LYS A 68 28.99 12.13 6.64
CA LYS A 68 30.10 11.45 5.93
C LYS A 68 30.82 12.35 4.92
N GLY A 69 30.26 13.52 4.59
CA GLY A 69 30.82 14.47 3.62
C GLY A 69 31.53 15.67 4.24
N LEU A 70 31.55 15.76 5.57
CA LEU A 70 32.36 16.67 6.40
C LEU A 70 33.60 15.92 6.88
#